data_AF-W6K402-F1
#
_entry.id   AF-W6K402-F1
#
_cell.length_a   1.000
_cell.length_b   1.000
_cell.length_c   1.000
_cell.angle_alpha   90.00
_cell.angle_beta   90.00
_cell.angle_gamma   90.00
#
_symmetry.space_group_name_H-M   'P 1'
#
loop_
_entity.id
_entity.type
_entity.pdbx_description
1 polymer ?
#
loop_
_entity_poly.entity_id
_entity_poly.type
_entity_poly.pdbx_seq_one_letter_code
_entity_poly.pdbx_strand_id
1 'polypeptide(L)'
;MRLLTAALTRARARQTVLHTLDAAKLADAAGDGPARLGARILADLLANDRPKVTTTSESTLTRDLARRLKSRGLRVREGVAPGMVDLAVRDPFTRGPVALAIQIDGPAYAALGGNRMRDRLVQEQLRRLGWRPLRILTVDLFRDPAREEARIVAAMERMAAGDMRTGPITGKGARRASRPATGRAADGAADQPAATGRPEQTRDDTDAGWGERPASGGDPAHDRWLQENRPPHWD
;
A
#
# COMPACT_ATOMS: atom_id res chain seq x y z
N MET A 1 23.67 3.35 -20.10
CA MET A 1 23.16 2.36 -21.08
C MET A 1 23.07 0.93 -20.53
N ARG A 2 24.10 0.35 -19.89
CA ARG A 2 24.09 -1.08 -19.47
C ARG A 2 22.96 -1.50 -18.50
N LEU A 3 22.53 -0.60 -17.60
CA LEU A 3 21.46 -0.90 -16.64
C LEU A 3 20.07 -0.98 -17.28
N LEU A 4 19.82 -0.22 -18.35
CA LEU A 4 18.55 -0.24 -19.08
C LEU A 4 18.40 -1.54 -19.87
N THR A 5 19.45 -1.94 -20.59
CA THR A 5 19.47 -3.20 -21.36
C THR A 5 19.30 -4.41 -20.46
N ALA A 6 19.96 -4.44 -19.31
CA ALA A 6 19.81 -5.53 -18.33
C ALA A 6 18.41 -5.56 -17.69
N ALA A 7 17.79 -4.40 -17.47
CA ALA A 7 16.42 -4.33 -16.98
C ALA A 7 15.42 -4.84 -18.02
N LEU A 8 15.58 -4.41 -19.29
CA LEU A 8 14.76 -4.85 -20.44
C LEU A 8 14.80 -6.37 -20.62
N THR A 9 15.98 -6.99 -20.51
CA THR A 9 16.12 -8.44 -20.75
C THR A 9 15.76 -9.31 -19.55
N ARG A 10 15.62 -8.73 -18.35
CA ARG A 10 15.32 -9.47 -17.11
C ARG A 10 13.88 -9.28 -16.61
N ALA A 11 13.12 -8.37 -17.21
CA ALA A 11 11.71 -8.18 -16.89
C ALA A 11 10.87 -9.36 -17.43
N ARG A 12 10.14 -10.05 -16.54
CA ARG A 12 9.31 -11.22 -16.91
C ARG A 12 7.84 -10.91 -17.25
N ALA A 13 7.37 -9.68 -17.00
CA ALA A 13 5.97 -9.33 -17.23
C ALA A 13 5.74 -7.86 -17.64
N ARG A 14 6.30 -6.89 -16.90
CA ARG A 14 6.17 -5.46 -17.21
C ARG A 14 7.33 -4.66 -16.62
N GLN A 15 7.80 -3.65 -17.34
CA GLN A 15 8.79 -2.69 -16.86
C GLN A 15 8.30 -1.26 -17.11
N THR A 16 8.27 -0.44 -16.06
CA THR A 16 7.95 0.99 -16.17
C THR A 16 9.24 1.79 -16.03
N VAL A 17 9.62 2.53 -17.06
CA VAL A 17 10.84 3.35 -17.08
C VAL A 17 10.46 4.81 -16.86
N LEU A 18 10.98 5.41 -15.80
CA LEU A 18 10.88 6.85 -15.56
C LEU A 18 12.09 7.52 -16.20
N HIS A 19 11.86 8.41 -17.16
CA HIS A 19 12.91 9.16 -17.85
C HIS A 19 12.54 10.65 -17.93
N THR A 20 13.54 11.48 -18.16
CA THR A 20 13.39 12.92 -18.43
C THR A 20 13.58 13.26 -19.91
N LEU A 21 13.80 12.25 -20.76
CA LEU A 21 13.97 12.42 -22.21
C LEU A 21 12.67 12.92 -22.85
N ASP A 22 12.78 13.94 -23.69
CA ASP A 22 11.67 14.45 -24.49
C ASP A 22 11.65 13.75 -25.85
N ALA A 23 10.51 13.15 -26.19
CA ALA A 23 10.31 12.43 -27.45
C ALA A 23 10.50 13.35 -28.66
N ALA A 24 10.05 14.61 -28.58
CA ALA A 24 10.15 15.57 -29.69
C ALA A 24 11.62 15.92 -29.97
N LYS A 25 12.37 16.29 -28.93
CA LYS A 25 13.81 16.58 -29.05
C LYS A 25 14.62 15.37 -29.54
N LEU A 26 14.20 14.16 -29.19
CA LEU A 26 14.87 12.94 -29.64
C LEU A 26 14.56 12.63 -31.11
N ALA A 27 13.34 12.88 -31.56
CA ALA A 27 12.97 12.78 -32.98
C ALA A 27 13.73 13.80 -33.82
N ASP A 28 13.81 15.05 -33.35
CA ASP A 28 14.56 16.13 -34.01
C ASP A 28 16.06 15.80 -34.11
N ALA A 29 16.63 15.23 -33.04
CA ALA A 29 18.03 14.79 -33.01
C ALA A 29 18.29 13.53 -33.85
N ALA A 30 17.28 12.69 -34.07
CA ALA A 30 17.40 11.45 -34.83
C ALA A 30 17.61 11.72 -36.33
N GLY A 31 17.05 12.78 -36.91
CA GLY A 31 17.17 13.11 -38.34
C GLY A 31 16.87 11.93 -39.28
N ASP A 32 17.31 12.01 -40.55
CA ASP A 32 17.12 10.95 -41.54
C ASP A 32 18.41 10.13 -41.75
N GLY A 33 18.35 8.83 -41.45
CA GLY A 33 19.43 7.88 -41.75
C GLY A 33 19.38 6.57 -40.95
N PRO A 34 19.88 5.45 -41.51
CA PRO A 34 19.77 4.11 -40.91
C PRO A 34 20.55 3.96 -39.60
N ALA A 35 21.65 4.70 -39.42
CA ALA A 35 22.43 4.71 -38.17
C ALA A 35 21.69 5.33 -36.97
N ARG A 36 20.57 6.03 -37.23
CA ARG A 36 19.79 6.75 -36.21
C ARG A 36 18.40 6.15 -35.98
N LEU A 37 18.14 5.00 -36.61
CA LEU A 37 16.91 4.22 -36.44
C LEU A 37 16.60 3.95 -34.96
N GLY A 38 17.62 3.67 -34.14
CA GLY A 38 17.45 3.44 -32.70
C GLY A 38 16.91 4.65 -31.93
N ALA A 39 17.34 5.87 -32.29
CA ALA A 39 16.82 7.09 -31.68
C ALA A 39 15.37 7.36 -32.11
N ARG A 40 15.03 7.02 -33.35
CA ARG A 40 13.67 7.16 -33.89
C ARG A 40 12.69 6.15 -33.31
N ILE A 41 13.09 4.88 -33.20
CA ILE A 41 12.33 3.84 -32.49
C ILE A 41 12.13 4.23 -31.02
N LEU A 42 13.17 4.77 -30.36
CA LEU A 42 13.04 5.26 -29.00
C LEU A 42 12.09 6.46 -28.93
N ALA A 43 12.18 7.43 -29.84
CA ALA A 43 11.27 8.57 -29.89
C ALA A 43 9.81 8.12 -30.10
N ASP A 44 9.57 7.17 -31.00
CA ASP A 44 8.25 6.56 -31.23
C ASP A 44 7.74 5.82 -29.99
N LEU A 45 8.59 5.05 -29.31
CA LEU A 45 8.23 4.40 -28.05
C LEU A 45 7.91 5.45 -26.97
N LEU A 46 8.69 6.52 -26.85
CA LEU A 46 8.41 7.59 -25.88
C LEU A 46 7.15 8.39 -26.23
N ALA A 47 6.79 8.49 -27.51
CA ALA A 47 5.58 9.15 -27.98
C ALA A 47 4.33 8.28 -27.81
N ASN A 48 4.42 6.98 -28.13
CA ASN A 48 3.29 6.05 -28.15
C ASN A 48 3.05 5.32 -26.83
N ASP A 49 4.11 5.13 -26.03
CA ASP A 49 4.10 4.38 -24.77
C ASP A 49 4.09 5.32 -23.56
N ARG A 50 3.67 6.58 -23.76
CA ARG A 50 3.14 7.36 -22.63
C ARG A 50 2.05 6.47 -22.04
N PRO A 51 2.16 6.00 -20.78
CA PRO A 51 1.07 5.28 -20.17
C PRO A 51 -0.12 6.22 -20.29
N LYS A 52 -1.07 5.87 -21.15
CA LYS A 52 -2.36 6.51 -21.16
C LYS A 52 -2.86 6.12 -19.79
N VAL A 53 -2.76 7.05 -18.85
CA VAL A 53 -3.28 6.86 -17.50
C VAL A 53 -4.73 6.53 -17.79
N THR A 54 -5.08 5.27 -17.67
CA THR A 54 -6.46 4.82 -17.69
C THR A 54 -7.02 5.39 -16.41
N THR A 55 -7.40 6.66 -16.47
CA THR A 55 -8.23 7.39 -15.50
C THR A 55 -9.63 6.82 -15.58
N THR A 56 -9.76 5.50 -15.49
CA THR A 56 -11.05 4.86 -15.30
C THR A 56 -11.33 5.01 -13.82
N SER A 57 -12.04 6.10 -13.49
CA SER A 57 -12.40 6.53 -12.14
C SER A 57 -11.26 7.16 -11.33
N GLU A 58 -10.78 8.34 -11.75
CA GLU A 58 -10.34 9.35 -10.76
C GLU A 58 -11.57 9.70 -9.91
N SER A 59 -11.73 8.86 -8.90
CA SER A 59 -12.97 8.42 -8.29
C SER A 59 -13.74 9.56 -7.66
N THR A 60 -15.05 9.63 -7.96
CA THR A 60 -16.00 10.50 -7.25
C THR A 60 -15.84 10.40 -5.73
N LEU A 61 -15.47 9.22 -5.21
CA LEU A 61 -15.18 9.01 -3.78
C LEU A 61 -13.90 9.72 -3.34
N THR A 62 -12.83 9.66 -4.13
CA THR A 62 -11.58 10.38 -3.85
C THR A 62 -11.82 11.89 -3.84
N ARG A 63 -12.59 12.40 -4.81
CA ARG A 63 -12.95 13.82 -4.88
C ARG A 63 -13.86 14.26 -3.73
N ASP A 64 -14.83 13.43 -3.37
CA ASP A 64 -15.72 13.68 -2.23
C ASP A 64 -14.94 13.70 -0.92
N LEU A 65 -14.07 12.71 -0.70
CA LEU A 65 -13.18 12.66 0.46
C LEU A 65 -12.25 13.89 0.51
N ALA A 66 -11.64 14.27 -0.62
CA ALA A 66 -10.81 15.46 -0.70
C ALA A 66 -11.61 16.73 -0.35
N ARG A 67 -12.86 16.85 -0.81
CA ARG A 67 -13.75 17.97 -0.48
C ARG A 67 -14.07 18.02 1.01
N ARG A 68 -14.44 16.88 1.61
CA ARG A 68 -14.70 16.77 3.06
C ARG A 68 -13.50 17.20 3.89
N LEU A 69 -12.31 16.67 3.57
CA LEU A 69 -11.07 17.03 4.27
C LEU A 69 -10.71 18.51 4.10
N LYS A 70 -10.90 19.09 2.90
CA LYS A 70 -10.72 20.53 2.67
C LYS A 70 -11.70 21.36 3.51
N SER A 71 -12.95 20.92 3.66
CA SER A 71 -13.96 21.60 4.49
C SER A 71 -13.61 21.61 5.98
N ARG A 72 -12.81 20.63 6.44
CA ARG A 72 -12.22 20.59 7.80
C ARG A 72 -11.00 21.50 7.97
N GLY A 73 -10.62 22.26 6.94
CA GLY A 73 -9.46 23.16 6.96
C GLY A 73 -8.12 22.51 6.58
N LEU A 74 -8.11 21.22 6.24
CA LEU A 74 -6.89 20.52 5.83
C LEU A 74 -6.48 20.90 4.40
N ARG A 75 -5.17 20.93 4.13
CA ARG A 75 -4.64 21.09 2.78
C ARG A 75 -4.52 19.72 2.13
N VAL A 76 -5.25 19.52 1.02
CA VAL A 76 -5.29 18.25 0.30
C VAL A 76 -4.84 18.45 -1.15
N ARG A 77 -3.89 17.63 -1.60
CA ARG A 77 -3.50 17.50 -3.00
C ARG A 77 -3.93 16.14 -3.53
N GLU A 78 -4.65 16.14 -4.64
CA GLU A 78 -5.12 14.94 -5.32
C GLU A 78 -4.09 14.47 -6.36
N GLY A 79 -4.05 13.16 -6.62
CA GLY A 79 -3.32 12.57 -7.75
C GLY A 79 -1.81 12.80 -7.73
N VAL A 80 -1.18 12.82 -6.54
CA VAL A 80 0.25 13.13 -6.41
C VAL A 80 1.13 12.08 -7.09
N ALA A 81 0.79 10.81 -6.89
CA ALA A 81 1.45 9.69 -7.56
C ALA A 81 0.42 8.55 -7.70
N PRO A 82 -0.10 8.27 -8.91
CA PRO A 82 -1.17 7.28 -9.09
C PRO A 82 -0.87 5.94 -8.42
N GLY A 83 -1.79 5.47 -7.56
CA GLY A 83 -1.66 4.22 -6.81
C GLY A 83 -0.71 4.28 -5.61
N MET A 84 0.30 5.14 -5.63
CA MET A 84 1.25 5.30 -4.50
C MET A 84 0.79 6.37 -3.51
N VAL A 85 0.17 7.43 -3.99
CA VAL A 85 -0.34 8.58 -3.23
C VAL A 85 -1.51 9.17 -4.00
N ASP A 86 -2.71 8.71 -3.69
CA ASP A 86 -3.94 9.22 -4.31
C ASP A 86 -4.34 10.56 -3.69
N LEU A 87 -4.16 10.74 -2.38
CA LEU A 87 -4.29 12.02 -1.69
C LEU A 87 -3.08 12.30 -0.80
N ALA A 88 -2.53 13.50 -0.88
CA ALA A 88 -1.59 14.02 0.12
C ALA A 88 -2.30 15.02 1.02
N VAL A 89 -2.34 14.74 2.31
CA VAL A 89 -3.02 15.57 3.31
C VAL A 89 -2.00 16.18 4.25
N ARG A 90 -2.13 17.49 4.47
CA ARG A 90 -1.27 18.25 5.37
C ARG A 90 -2.11 19.24 6.18
N ASP A 91 -1.71 19.44 7.44
CA ASP A 91 -2.23 20.52 8.26
C ASP A 91 -1.58 21.85 7.85
N PRO A 92 -2.35 22.90 7.52
CA PRO A 92 -1.81 24.23 7.22
C PRO A 92 -0.99 24.85 8.36
N PHE A 93 -1.26 24.49 9.62
CA PHE A 93 -0.60 25.11 10.79
C PHE A 93 0.66 24.36 11.23
N THR A 94 0.80 23.09 10.86
CA THR A 94 1.99 22.29 11.19
C THR A 94 3.20 22.68 10.31
N ARG A 95 4.25 23.20 10.96
CA ARG A 95 5.55 23.47 10.35
C ARG A 95 6.39 22.19 10.30
N GLY A 96 6.36 21.51 9.15
CA GLY A 96 7.20 20.34 8.89
C GLY A 96 6.95 19.76 7.50
N PRO A 97 7.86 18.91 6.99
CA PRO A 97 7.71 18.24 5.70
C PRO A 97 6.74 17.03 5.76
N VAL A 98 6.24 16.68 6.96
CA VAL A 98 5.49 15.45 7.17
C VAL A 98 4.07 15.60 6.61
N ALA A 99 3.79 14.88 5.53
CA ALA A 99 2.47 14.76 4.93
C ALA A 99 1.91 13.34 5.13
N LEU A 100 0.60 13.24 5.29
CA LEU A 100 -0.11 11.97 5.26
C LEU A 100 -0.31 11.58 3.78
N ALA A 101 0.22 10.42 3.40
CA ALA A 101 0.05 9.82 2.08
C ALA A 101 -1.12 8.83 2.14
N ILE A 102 -2.23 9.16 1.52
CA ILE A 102 -3.39 8.27 1.45
C ILE A 102 -3.29 7.46 0.16
N GLN A 103 -3.37 6.13 0.30
CA GLN A 103 -3.57 5.19 -0.79
C GLN A 103 -4.97 4.61 -0.70
N ILE A 104 -5.66 4.59 -1.83
CA ILE A 104 -6.99 4.03 -1.97
C ILE A 104 -6.87 2.77 -2.83
N ASP A 105 -7.40 1.65 -2.33
CA ASP A 105 -7.37 0.37 -3.04
C ASP A 105 -8.29 0.42 -4.28
N GLY A 106 -7.69 0.76 -5.43
CA GLY A 106 -8.36 0.90 -6.71
C GLY A 106 -7.47 0.46 -7.88
N PRO A 107 -7.90 0.67 -9.14
CA PRO A 107 -7.17 0.20 -10.32
C PRO A 107 -5.71 0.65 -10.37
N ALA A 108 -5.44 1.91 -10.01
CA ALA A 108 -4.09 2.45 -9.95
C ALA A 108 -3.22 1.76 -8.88
N TYR A 109 -3.80 1.46 -7.71
CA TYR A 109 -3.12 0.69 -6.66
C TYR A 109 -2.86 -0.75 -7.10
N ALA A 110 -3.83 -1.42 -7.73
CA ALA A 110 -3.65 -2.76 -8.29
C ALA A 110 -2.56 -2.80 -9.38
N ALA A 111 -2.37 -1.70 -10.12
CA ALA A 111 -1.36 -1.58 -11.16
C ALA A 111 0.09 -1.41 -10.65
N LEU A 112 0.32 -1.18 -9.35
CA LEU A 112 1.65 -0.95 -8.75
C LEU A 112 2.57 -2.18 -8.70
N GLY A 113 2.27 -3.25 -9.43
CA GLY A 113 3.04 -4.49 -9.43
C GLY A 113 2.72 -5.40 -8.24
N GLY A 114 3.59 -6.38 -7.98
CA GLY A 114 3.33 -7.44 -6.99
C GLY A 114 3.18 -6.93 -5.55
N ASN A 115 2.63 -7.77 -4.65
CA ASN A 115 2.34 -7.42 -3.25
C ASN A 115 3.56 -6.84 -2.50
N ARG A 116 4.76 -7.37 -2.77
CA ARG A 116 6.00 -6.83 -2.19
C ARG A 116 6.23 -5.36 -2.54
N MET A 117 5.90 -4.95 -3.75
CA MET A 117 6.01 -3.54 -4.14
C MET A 117 5.01 -2.71 -3.33
N ARG A 118 3.73 -3.06 -3.38
CA ARG A 118 2.61 -2.29 -2.81
C ARG A 118 2.63 -2.20 -1.29
N ASP A 119 2.87 -3.32 -0.63
CA ASP A 119 2.70 -3.46 0.81
C ASP A 119 4.00 -3.22 1.59
N ARG A 120 5.15 -3.31 0.92
CA ARG A 120 6.46 -3.11 1.55
C ARG A 120 7.24 -1.96 0.95
N LEU A 121 7.66 -2.06 -0.32
CA LEU A 121 8.62 -1.10 -0.89
C LEU A 121 8.05 0.32 -0.98
N VAL A 122 6.82 0.47 -1.46
CA VAL A 122 6.16 1.79 -1.53
C VAL A 122 6.00 2.38 -0.13
N GLN A 123 5.58 1.56 0.84
CA GLN A 123 5.38 1.98 2.23
C GLN A 123 6.70 2.42 2.88
N GLU A 124 7.79 1.66 2.66
CA GLU A 124 9.13 2.00 3.14
C GLU A 124 9.65 3.29 2.49
N GLN A 125 9.46 3.45 1.19
CA GLN A 125 9.90 4.63 0.46
C GLN A 125 9.17 5.89 0.92
N LEU A 126 7.84 5.83 1.10
CA LEU A 126 7.07 6.95 1.64
C LEU A 126 7.56 7.34 3.04
N ARG A 127 7.80 6.37 3.92
CA ARG A 127 8.36 6.64 5.25
C ARG A 127 9.74 7.30 5.18
N ARG A 128 10.62 6.85 4.29
CA ARG A 128 11.96 7.44 4.07
C ARG A 128 11.89 8.90 3.61
N LEU A 129 10.88 9.25 2.81
CA LEU A 129 10.63 10.62 2.37
C LEU A 129 10.01 11.51 3.47
N GLY A 130 9.78 10.96 4.67
CA GLY A 130 9.14 11.66 5.78
C GLY A 130 7.61 11.65 5.71
N TRP A 131 7.02 10.86 4.81
CA TRP A 131 5.57 10.75 4.67
C TRP A 131 5.02 9.68 5.62
N ARG A 132 3.73 9.78 5.89
CA ARG A 132 2.99 8.79 6.69
C ARG A 132 1.98 8.09 5.80
N PRO A 133 2.23 6.84 5.39
CA PRO A 133 1.26 6.15 4.57
C PRO A 133 0.03 5.74 5.40
N LEU A 134 -1.14 5.88 4.79
CA LEU A 134 -2.43 5.42 5.29
C LEU A 134 -3.17 4.76 4.14
N ARG A 135 -3.50 3.47 4.28
CA ARG A 135 -4.30 2.74 3.30
C ARG A 135 -5.78 2.79 3.68
N ILE A 136 -6.61 3.06 2.69
CA ILE A 136 -8.07 3.08 2.76
C ILE A 136 -8.59 2.12 1.70
N LEU A 137 -9.52 1.25 2.07
CA LEU A 137 -10.19 0.38 1.12
C LEU A 137 -11.34 1.16 0.47
N THR A 138 -11.47 1.07 -0.85
CA THR A 138 -12.59 1.72 -1.57
C THR A 138 -13.95 1.26 -1.01
N VAL A 139 -14.05 0.01 -0.56
CA VAL A 139 -15.26 -0.56 0.05
C VAL A 139 -15.63 0.15 1.35
N ASP A 140 -14.65 0.43 2.22
CA ASP A 140 -14.87 1.13 3.48
C ASP A 140 -15.23 2.59 3.23
N LEU A 141 -14.54 3.24 2.29
CA LEU A 141 -14.80 4.62 1.90
C LEU A 141 -16.20 4.80 1.30
N PHE A 142 -16.69 3.81 0.53
CA PHE A 142 -18.05 3.82 0.00
C PHE A 142 -19.09 3.57 1.08
N ARG A 143 -18.83 2.62 1.99
CA ARG A 143 -19.76 2.24 3.06
C ARG A 143 -19.95 3.34 4.10
N ASP A 144 -18.86 3.94 4.55
CA ASP A 144 -18.87 4.96 5.60
C ASP A 144 -17.76 6.01 5.38
N PRO A 145 -18.01 6.99 4.48
CA PRO A 145 -17.03 8.03 4.20
C PRO A 145 -16.76 8.93 5.41
N ALA A 146 -17.74 9.10 6.31
CA ALA A 146 -17.57 9.92 7.51
C ALA A 146 -16.61 9.26 8.51
N ARG A 147 -16.65 7.93 8.64
CA ARG A 147 -15.71 7.17 9.46
C ARG A 147 -14.29 7.23 8.92
N GLU A 148 -14.09 7.08 7.62
CA GLU A 148 -12.75 7.21 7.03
C GLU A 148 -12.22 8.65 7.12
N GLU A 149 -13.09 9.66 6.96
CA GLU A 149 -12.74 11.06 7.25
C GLU A 149 -12.28 11.24 8.69
N ALA A 150 -13.04 10.75 9.68
CA ALA A 150 -12.67 10.83 11.10
C ALA A 150 -11.34 10.12 11.40
N ARG A 151 -11.09 8.96 10.76
CA ARG A 151 -9.84 8.22 10.88
C ARG A 151 -8.64 9.01 10.35
N ILE A 152 -8.81 9.73 9.24
CA ILE A 152 -7.78 10.60 8.66
C ILE A 152 -7.49 11.78 9.58
N VAL A 153 -8.52 12.45 10.10
CA VAL A 153 -8.38 13.58 11.02
C VAL A 153 -7.62 13.13 12.28
N ALA A 154 -8.01 12.02 12.88
CA ALA A 154 -7.33 11.49 14.06
C ALA A 154 -5.86 11.09 13.78
N ALA A 155 -5.55 10.63 12.56
CA ALA A 155 -4.16 10.38 12.15
C ALA A 155 -3.36 11.68 12.04
N MET A 156 -3.95 12.75 11.50
CA MET A 156 -3.32 14.07 11.42
C MET A 156 -3.06 14.65 12.82
N GLU A 157 -4.00 14.52 13.75
CA GLU A 157 -3.84 14.95 15.14
C GLU A 157 -2.69 14.21 15.84
N ARG A 158 -2.58 12.89 15.65
CA ARG A 158 -1.44 12.10 16.16
C ARG A 158 -0.11 12.59 15.60
N MET A 159 -0.06 12.88 14.30
CA MET A 159 1.13 13.40 13.64
C MET A 159 1.53 14.77 14.19
N ALA A 160 0.56 15.64 14.47
CA ALA A 160 0.80 16.93 15.12
C ALA A 160 1.32 16.78 16.56
N ALA A 161 0.85 15.74 17.28
CA ALA A 161 1.35 15.39 18.61
C ALA A 161 2.69 14.64 18.63
N GLY A 162 3.30 14.40 17.45
CA GLY A 162 4.57 13.69 17.31
C GLY A 162 4.46 12.16 17.27
N ASP A 163 3.25 11.59 17.36
CA ASP A 163 3.02 10.16 17.15
C ASP A 163 2.96 9.85 15.65
N MET A 164 3.86 8.97 15.23
CA MET A 164 4.08 8.60 13.84
C MET A 164 3.27 7.38 13.40
N ARG A 165 2.38 6.84 14.25
CA ARG A 165 1.57 5.65 13.95
C ARG A 165 0.23 5.98 13.26
N THR A 166 -0.01 5.33 12.12
CA THR A 166 -1.27 5.39 11.33
C THR A 166 -2.18 4.17 11.53
N GLY A 167 -1.87 3.27 12.46
CA GLY A 167 -2.67 2.07 12.77
C GLY A 167 -4.07 2.39 13.32
N PRO A 168 -4.94 1.36 13.45
CA PRO A 168 -6.27 1.52 14.02
C PRO A 168 -6.20 2.20 15.39
N ILE A 169 -7.15 3.09 15.67
CA ILE A 169 -7.38 3.60 17.02
C ILE A 169 -7.90 2.43 17.83
N THR A 170 -7.01 1.70 18.51
CA THR A 170 -7.46 0.88 19.63
C THR A 170 -7.95 1.85 20.69
N GLY A 171 -9.26 1.91 20.89
CA GLY A 171 -9.87 2.73 21.92
C GLY A 171 -9.51 2.20 23.31
N LYS A 172 -8.26 2.42 23.75
CA LYS A 172 -7.82 2.37 25.15
C LYS A 172 -6.38 2.85 25.23
N GLY A 173 -6.22 4.13 25.55
CA GLY A 173 -4.90 4.73 25.74
C GLY A 173 -4.95 6.20 26.12
N ALA A 174 -6.01 6.65 26.79
CA ALA A 174 -5.98 7.93 27.48
C ALA A 174 -5.03 7.82 28.68
N ARG A 175 -4.17 8.84 28.83
CA ARG A 175 -3.38 9.19 30.02
C ARG A 175 -2.18 8.29 30.34
N ARG A 176 -1.00 8.69 29.83
CA ARG A 176 0.21 8.63 30.66
C ARG A 176 0.62 10.06 30.98
N ALA A 177 0.21 10.45 32.19
CA ALA A 177 0.60 11.68 32.84
C ALA A 177 2.13 11.77 32.97
N SER A 178 2.61 12.99 32.81
CA SER A 178 3.90 13.48 33.27
C SER A 178 4.12 13.06 34.72
N ARG A 179 5.24 12.40 35.02
CA ARG A 179 5.85 12.42 36.35
C ARG A 179 7.35 12.75 36.19
N PRO A 180 7.88 13.64 37.03
CA PRO A 180 9.25 14.12 36.91
C PRO A 180 10.25 13.07 37.37
N ALA A 181 11.45 13.17 36.83
CA ALA A 181 12.61 12.37 37.22
C ALA A 181 13.09 12.77 38.61
N THR A 182 13.37 11.78 39.47
CA THR A 182 14.16 11.98 40.69
C THR A 182 14.88 10.68 41.05
N GLY A 183 16.22 10.73 41.05
CA GLY A 183 17.08 10.14 42.09
C GLY A 183 17.32 8.62 42.14
N ARG A 184 18.29 8.16 41.32
CA ARG A 184 19.51 7.37 41.63
C ARG A 184 19.55 6.24 42.71
N ALA A 185 20.04 5.08 42.22
CA ALA A 185 20.98 4.05 42.76
C ALA A 185 20.61 3.09 43.92
N ALA A 186 20.74 1.78 43.65
CA ALA A 186 21.74 0.88 44.28
C ALA A 186 21.73 -0.51 43.59
N ASP A 187 22.81 -1.25 43.81
CA ASP A 187 23.38 -2.34 43.01
C ASP A 187 22.78 -3.75 43.16
N GLY A 188 22.94 -4.55 42.09
CA GLY A 188 23.59 -5.87 42.11
C GLY A 188 22.84 -7.11 42.64
N ALA A 189 22.48 -8.04 41.74
CA ALA A 189 22.71 -9.48 41.89
C ALA A 189 22.37 -10.22 40.57
N ALA A 190 23.25 -11.15 40.18
CA ALA A 190 23.17 -11.95 38.97
C ALA A 190 22.22 -13.15 39.12
N ASP A 191 21.51 -13.51 38.05
CA ASP A 191 21.38 -14.91 37.58
C ASP A 191 20.87 -14.94 36.12
N GLN A 192 21.37 -15.88 35.31
CA GLN A 192 20.92 -16.24 33.96
C GLN A 192 20.91 -17.77 33.86
N PRO A 193 20.26 -18.41 32.87
CA PRO A 193 19.00 -18.13 32.19
C PRO A 193 18.08 -19.38 32.18
N ALA A 194 16.76 -19.24 32.06
CA ALA A 194 15.86 -20.39 31.93
C ALA A 194 14.93 -20.28 30.71
N ALA A 195 15.13 -21.23 29.80
CA ALA A 195 14.18 -21.91 28.92
C ALA A 195 13.14 -21.08 28.13
N THR A 196 13.35 -21.12 26.81
CA THR A 196 12.37 -20.97 25.74
C THR A 196 11.02 -21.64 26.04
N GLY A 197 10.01 -20.84 26.40
CA GLY A 197 8.61 -21.27 26.38
C GLY A 197 8.03 -21.11 24.97
N ARG A 198 7.51 -22.20 24.39
CA ARG A 198 6.67 -22.16 23.18
C ARG A 198 5.46 -21.25 23.44
N PRO A 199 5.02 -20.44 22.47
CA PRO A 199 3.78 -19.70 22.62
C PRO A 199 2.61 -20.68 22.82
N GLU A 200 1.72 -20.28 23.73
CA GLU A 200 0.55 -21.02 24.20
C GLU A 200 -0.34 -21.43 23.02
N GLN A 201 -0.47 -22.74 22.82
CA GLN A 201 -1.29 -23.34 21.76
C GLN A 201 -2.76 -23.05 22.08
N THR A 202 -3.39 -22.20 21.26
CA THR A 202 -4.82 -21.93 21.37
C THR A 202 -5.60 -23.18 20.93
N ARG A 203 -6.79 -23.39 21.49
CA ARG A 203 -7.64 -24.58 21.21
C ARG A 203 -7.99 -24.79 19.73
N ASP A 204 -7.76 -23.80 18.87
CA ASP A 204 -7.98 -23.87 17.42
C ASP A 204 -6.79 -24.46 16.64
N ASP A 205 -5.60 -24.61 17.23
CA ASP A 205 -4.42 -25.18 16.57
C ASP A 205 -4.40 -26.72 16.73
N THR A 206 -5.44 -27.38 16.24
CA THR A 206 -5.43 -28.83 16.05
C THR A 206 -4.85 -29.14 14.67
N ASP A 207 -3.91 -30.10 14.57
CA ASP A 207 -3.28 -30.61 13.33
C ASP A 207 -4.29 -31.33 12.37
N ALA A 208 -5.56 -30.95 12.39
CA ALA A 208 -6.54 -31.40 11.42
C ALA A 208 -6.28 -30.65 10.10
N GLY A 209 -5.59 -31.32 9.18
CA GLY A 209 -5.38 -30.87 7.82
C GLY A 209 -6.69 -30.39 7.19
N TRP A 210 -6.62 -29.23 6.53
CA TRP A 210 -7.72 -28.65 5.76
C TRP A 210 -8.36 -29.72 4.86
N GLY A 211 -9.53 -30.24 5.25
CA GLY A 211 -10.36 -31.10 4.41
C GLY A 211 -10.37 -32.60 4.71
N GLU A 212 -9.64 -33.10 5.72
CA GLU A 212 -9.73 -34.53 6.09
C GLU A 212 -10.74 -34.74 7.23
N ARG A 213 -11.90 -35.32 6.89
CA ARG A 213 -12.86 -35.83 7.88
C ARG A 213 -12.48 -37.26 8.28
N PRO A 214 -12.68 -37.65 9.56
CA PRO A 214 -12.48 -39.03 9.98
C PRO A 214 -13.38 -39.96 9.16
N ALA A 215 -12.83 -41.12 8.76
CA ALA A 215 -13.45 -42.11 7.86
C ALA A 215 -14.76 -42.75 8.38
N SER A 216 -15.28 -42.30 9.52
CA SER A 216 -16.46 -42.80 10.19
C SER A 216 -17.40 -41.65 10.55
N GLY A 217 -18.04 -41.03 9.56
CA GLY A 217 -19.03 -39.97 9.81
C GLY A 217 -19.36 -39.04 8.65
N GLY A 218 -19.24 -39.51 7.40
CA GLY A 218 -19.71 -38.75 6.24
C GLY A 218 -21.23 -38.62 6.27
N ASP A 219 -21.74 -37.41 6.07
CA ASP A 219 -23.17 -37.16 5.88
C ASP A 219 -23.58 -37.74 4.50
N PRO A 220 -24.38 -38.82 4.45
CA PRO A 220 -24.73 -39.47 3.19
C PRO A 220 -25.50 -38.56 2.22
N ALA A 221 -26.06 -37.44 2.71
CA ALA A 221 -26.67 -36.43 1.85
C ALA A 221 -25.63 -35.63 1.06
N HIS A 222 -24.47 -35.36 1.64
CA HIS A 222 -23.38 -34.63 0.99
C HIS A 222 -22.70 -35.47 -0.09
N ASP A 223 -22.44 -36.74 0.20
CA ASP A 223 -21.82 -37.67 -0.75
C ASP A 223 -22.72 -37.91 -1.97
N ARG A 224 -24.04 -37.97 -1.75
CA ARG A 224 -25.04 -38.07 -2.83
C ARG A 224 -25.02 -36.83 -3.74
N TRP A 225 -24.96 -35.63 -3.16
CA TRP A 225 -24.92 -34.39 -3.94
C TRP A 225 -23.67 -34.30 -4.84
N LEU A 226 -22.52 -34.76 -4.35
CA LEU A 226 -21.27 -34.79 -5.12
C LEU A 226 -21.31 -35.78 -6.29
N GLN A 227 -22.00 -36.91 -6.13
CA GLN A 227 -22.21 -37.88 -7.22
C GLN A 227 -23.17 -37.32 -8.28
N GLU A 228 -24.26 -36.68 -7.86
CA GLU A 228 -25.26 -36.11 -8.76
C GLU A 228 -24.74 -34.90 -9.55
N ASN A 229 -23.78 -34.14 -9.02
CA ASN A 229 -23.26 -32.92 -9.65
C ASN A 229 -21.83 -33.07 -10.20
N ARG A 230 -21.35 -34.30 -10.41
CA ARG A 230 -19.99 -34.53 -10.95
C ARG A 230 -19.91 -34.06 -12.42
N PRO A 231 -18.99 -33.14 -12.77
CA PRO A 231 -18.80 -32.71 -14.15
C PRO A 231 -18.24 -33.82 -15.06
N PRO A 232 -18.60 -33.86 -16.35
CA PRO A 232 -18.33 -34.99 -17.26
C PRO A 232 -16.86 -35.19 -17.68
N HIS A 233 -15.90 -34.43 -17.14
CA HIS A 233 -14.48 -34.49 -17.53
C HIS A 233 -13.56 -34.98 -16.40
N TRP A 234 -14.13 -35.53 -15.34
CA TRP A 234 -13.38 -36.00 -14.18
C TRP A 234 -13.31 -37.53 -14.20
N ASP A 235 -12.53 -38.08 -15.13
CA ASP A 235 -12.04 -39.46 -15.11
C ASP A 235 -10.50 -39.46 -15.01
#